data_AF-A0A8T3PFA6-F1
#
_entry.id   AF-A0A8T3PFA6-F1
#
_cell.length_a   1.000
_cell.length_b   1.000
_cell.length_c   1.000
_cell.angle_alpha   90.00
_cell.angle_beta   90.00
_cell.angle_gamma   90.00
#
_symmetry.space_group_name_H-M   'P 1'
#
loop_
_entity.id
_entity.type
_entity.pdbx_description
1 polymer ?
#
loop_
_entity_poly.entity_id
_entity_poly.type
_entity_poly.pdbx_seq_one_letter_code
_entity_poly.pdbx_strand_id
1 'polypeptide(L)'
;MHVGATDPASTVRFEVVLKVPGRAELDRFLAGLTDPASPDYRRYLRPDEFGARFGLSDAQIARVEAWLRGSGIDVVGRDRERTHLKVRGTVARVNSLLGVQLQDHLDATYGAYHAPDRAPRIPSAMRDAVEGVAGLDTTPQMRPMFRPPLADVPIGGLKPNDVALAYDIAPLRAAGLDGTGQTVAIVSFDTFLESDVAAFDVQAGITGPPVEKVFVPDDYVPVRGEGTGEVNLDIDVIRSVAPGADILDYEAPNGQGFAPVMSAILEDARVDIVSISWGRCEADKDPVGRSFDDLQFDLAFSRGISIFVASGDLGAYGCNGQLFEGDLRITPDYPSASPSLISVGGTFLWVREDGSYFAEAAWEGAFSAVGTGGGRSANYPRPAWQTGLGVDISPGAPRQVPDVAGPADPESGFMTVYTGIGEGAPSLKVQGGTSASAPFWAGSMLLVRQLAEQQGVGPLGALGPLLYQLAALPPTSPPIFHDIVLGGNLVDAAGPGYDLATGLGTPDVTALANAIVGALAAAP
;
A
#
# COMPACT_ATOMS: atom_id res chain seq x y z
N MET A 1 -24.75 -9.86 8.36
CA MET A 1 -26.00 -10.05 9.14
C MET A 1 -25.88 -9.31 10.47
N HIS A 2 -26.85 -8.46 10.85
CA HIS A 2 -26.87 -7.85 12.19
C HIS A 2 -27.19 -8.90 13.25
N VAL A 3 -26.34 -9.02 14.26
CA VAL A 3 -26.43 -10.00 15.35
C VAL A 3 -27.08 -9.39 16.61
N GLY A 4 -26.75 -8.15 16.94
CA GLY A 4 -27.37 -7.40 18.04
C GLY A 4 -26.53 -6.21 18.48
N ALA A 5 -26.87 -5.59 19.62
CA ALA A 5 -26.01 -4.56 20.22
C ALA A 5 -24.74 -5.20 20.81
N THR A 6 -23.57 -4.55 20.60
CA THR A 6 -22.31 -4.98 21.20
C THR A 6 -22.40 -4.89 22.73
N ASP A 7 -21.83 -5.87 23.44
CA ASP A 7 -21.88 -5.94 24.91
C ASP A 7 -21.38 -4.62 25.55
N PRO A 8 -22.21 -3.91 26.34
CA PRO A 8 -21.84 -2.63 26.95
C PRO A 8 -20.62 -2.70 27.88
N ALA A 9 -20.28 -3.88 28.40
CA ALA A 9 -19.12 -4.12 29.26
C ALA A 9 -17.83 -4.40 28.47
N SER A 10 -17.93 -4.79 27.19
CA SER A 10 -16.77 -5.02 26.34
C SER A 10 -15.96 -3.75 26.18
N THR A 11 -14.64 -3.90 26.10
CA THR A 11 -13.71 -2.79 25.84
C THR A 11 -13.42 -2.72 24.35
N VAL A 12 -13.51 -1.52 23.79
CA VAL A 12 -13.10 -1.22 22.41
C VAL A 12 -11.95 -0.23 22.40
N ARG A 13 -11.12 -0.32 21.37
CA ARG A 13 -10.03 0.59 21.07
C ARG A 13 -10.42 1.40 19.84
N PHE A 14 -10.07 2.68 19.84
CA PHE A 14 -10.35 3.57 18.72
C PHE A 14 -9.38 4.76 18.75
N GLU A 15 -9.40 5.55 17.69
CA GLU A 15 -8.51 6.70 17.51
C GLU A 15 -9.31 8.00 17.51
N VAL A 16 -8.86 9.01 18.27
CA VAL A 16 -9.41 10.36 18.21
C VAL A 16 -8.53 11.20 17.30
N VAL A 17 -9.02 11.50 16.09
CA VAL A 17 -8.28 12.22 15.06
C VAL A 17 -8.27 13.71 15.38
N LEU A 18 -7.07 14.29 15.49
CA LEU A 18 -6.84 15.70 15.80
C LEU A 18 -6.83 16.54 14.51
N LYS A 19 -7.26 17.79 14.63
CA LYS A 19 -7.19 18.75 13.53
C LYS A 19 -5.75 19.15 13.22
N VAL A 20 -5.46 19.32 11.94
CA VAL A 20 -4.24 19.97 11.44
C VAL A 20 -4.58 21.42 11.07
N PRO A 21 -4.36 22.40 11.98
CA PRO A 21 -4.79 23.79 11.75
C PRO A 21 -4.10 24.47 10.55
N GLY A 22 -2.94 23.97 10.13
CA GLY A 22 -2.12 24.52 9.05
C GLY A 22 -2.22 23.81 7.70
N ARG A 23 -3.38 23.25 7.29
CA ARG A 23 -3.45 22.42 6.05
C ARG A 23 -2.90 23.12 4.81
N ALA A 24 -3.23 24.39 4.58
CA ALA A 24 -2.70 25.15 3.45
C ALA A 24 -1.19 25.47 3.55
N GLU A 25 -0.60 25.42 4.75
CA GLU A 25 0.85 25.48 4.93
C GLU A 25 1.50 24.13 4.67
N LEU A 26 0.88 23.05 5.17
CA LEU A 26 1.30 21.68 4.88
C LEU A 26 1.30 21.43 3.36
N ASP A 27 0.23 21.75 2.65
CA ASP A 27 0.13 21.56 1.20
C ASP A 27 1.23 22.35 0.45
N ARG A 28 1.54 23.58 0.89
CA ARG A 28 2.65 24.38 0.33
C ARG A 28 4.01 23.78 0.62
N PHE A 29 4.21 23.28 1.83
CA PHE A 29 5.44 22.60 2.20
C PHE A 29 5.63 21.32 1.36
N LEU A 30 4.60 20.48 1.25
CA LEU A 30 4.61 19.26 0.43
C LEU A 30 4.90 19.57 -1.05
N ALA A 31 4.27 20.60 -1.63
CA ALA A 31 4.60 21.05 -2.98
C ALA A 31 6.07 21.49 -3.09
N GLY A 32 6.55 22.24 -2.11
CA GLY A 32 7.93 22.73 -2.02
C GLY A 32 8.98 21.64 -1.85
N LEU A 33 8.63 20.45 -1.32
CA LEU A 33 9.58 19.33 -1.23
C LEU A 33 10.02 18.81 -2.60
N THR A 34 9.15 18.97 -3.61
CA THR A 34 9.35 18.45 -4.98
C THR A 34 9.81 19.50 -5.99
N ASP A 35 9.81 20.79 -5.62
CA ASP A 35 10.23 21.90 -6.47
C ASP A 35 11.70 22.29 -6.20
N PRO A 36 12.64 22.08 -7.14
CA PRO A 36 14.05 22.45 -6.96
C PRO A 36 14.32 23.94 -6.66
N ALA A 37 13.38 24.83 -6.99
CA ALA A 37 13.48 26.26 -6.69
C ALA A 37 13.02 26.61 -5.27
N SER A 38 12.40 25.67 -4.56
CA SER A 38 11.87 25.87 -3.22
C SER A 38 12.98 25.82 -2.16
N PRO A 39 12.95 26.69 -1.13
CA PRO A 39 13.84 26.55 0.03
C PRO A 39 13.56 25.29 0.85
N ASP A 40 12.41 24.64 0.63
CA ASP A 40 12.02 23.37 1.24
C ASP A 40 12.40 22.16 0.37
N TYR A 41 13.03 22.34 -0.81
CA TYR A 41 13.41 21.23 -1.70
C TYR A 41 14.23 20.17 -0.95
N ARG A 42 13.70 18.94 -0.91
CA ARG A 42 14.29 17.79 -0.20
C ARG A 42 14.59 18.03 1.29
N ARG A 43 13.93 19.02 1.94
CA ARG A 43 14.06 19.31 3.38
C ARG A 43 12.93 18.68 4.18
N TYR A 44 13.07 17.38 4.39
CA TYR A 44 12.11 16.53 5.07
C TYR A 44 12.08 16.77 6.60
N LEU A 45 10.91 16.57 7.23
CA LEU A 45 10.71 16.78 8.68
C LEU A 45 10.65 15.45 9.45
N ARG A 46 11.20 15.42 10.66
CA ARG A 46 10.98 14.35 11.65
C ARG A 46 9.57 14.43 12.27
N PRO A 47 9.05 13.34 12.88
CA PRO A 47 7.74 13.32 13.53
C PRO A 47 7.46 14.51 14.45
N ASP A 48 8.43 14.83 15.31
CA ASP A 48 8.36 15.91 16.29
C ASP A 48 8.39 17.29 15.64
N GLU A 49 9.13 17.44 14.54
CA GLU A 49 9.18 18.68 13.76
C GLU A 49 7.86 18.90 13.01
N PHE A 50 7.29 17.84 12.45
CA PHE A 50 5.97 17.86 11.83
C PHE A 50 4.91 18.27 12.85
N GLY A 51 4.85 17.58 13.99
CA GLY A 51 3.87 17.86 15.03
C GLY A 51 4.03 19.26 15.62
N ALA A 52 5.26 19.75 15.79
CA ALA A 52 5.52 21.10 16.25
C ALA A 52 5.10 22.18 15.22
N ARG A 53 5.23 21.88 13.92
CA ARG A 53 4.96 22.83 12.84
C ARG A 53 3.49 22.87 12.41
N PHE A 54 2.88 21.71 12.23
CA PHE A 54 1.56 21.58 11.61
C PHE A 54 0.47 21.06 12.57
N GLY A 55 0.88 20.35 13.63
CA GLY A 55 -0.02 19.75 14.61
C GLY A 55 -0.61 20.75 15.60
N LEU A 56 -1.47 20.26 16.49
CA LEU A 56 -2.05 21.07 17.57
C LEU A 56 -1.00 21.46 18.63
N SER A 57 -1.28 22.58 19.32
CA SER A 57 -0.51 22.93 20.51
C SER A 57 -0.72 21.92 21.64
N ASP A 58 0.27 21.77 22.52
CA ASP A 58 0.17 20.86 23.67
C ASP A 58 -1.02 21.20 24.59
N ALA A 59 -1.38 22.48 24.68
CA ALA A 59 -2.55 22.93 25.44
C ALA A 59 -3.87 22.45 24.82
N GLN A 60 -3.99 22.47 23.48
CA GLN A 60 -5.16 21.96 22.78
C GLN A 60 -5.28 20.44 22.94
N ILE A 61 -4.17 19.72 22.83
CA ILE A 61 -4.15 18.25 22.99
C ILE A 61 -4.49 17.86 24.42
N ALA A 62 -3.88 18.51 25.42
CA ALA A 62 -4.19 18.27 26.83
C ALA A 62 -5.68 18.52 27.16
N ARG A 63 -6.32 19.47 26.48
CA ARG A 63 -7.76 19.71 26.60
C ARG A 63 -8.59 18.54 26.03
N VAL A 64 -8.19 17.98 24.89
CA VAL A 64 -8.83 16.79 24.31
C VAL A 64 -8.65 15.59 25.23
N GLU A 65 -7.44 15.36 25.74
CA GLU A 65 -7.16 14.27 26.68
C GLU A 65 -7.98 14.40 27.98
N ALA A 66 -8.12 15.62 28.52
CA ALA A 66 -8.92 15.87 29.71
C ALA A 66 -10.42 15.60 29.46
N TRP A 67 -10.93 15.95 28.28
CA TRP A 67 -12.29 15.64 27.87
C TRP A 67 -12.54 14.12 27.78
N LEU A 68 -11.60 13.37 27.20
CA LEU A 68 -11.66 11.91 27.09
C LEU A 68 -11.62 11.23 28.46
N ARG A 69 -10.62 11.57 29.29
CA ARG A 69 -10.48 11.02 30.65
C ARG A 69 -11.69 11.37 31.53
N GLY A 70 -12.19 12.61 31.44
CA GLY A 70 -13.39 13.06 32.14
C GLY A 70 -14.66 12.30 31.75
N SER A 71 -14.67 11.68 30.56
CA SER A 71 -15.77 10.84 30.06
C SER A 71 -15.60 9.36 30.36
N GLY A 72 -14.52 8.98 31.08
CA GLY A 72 -14.19 7.60 31.40
C GLY A 72 -13.58 6.82 30.23
N ILE A 73 -12.96 7.52 29.28
CA ILE A 73 -12.15 6.94 28.20
C ILE A 73 -10.67 7.08 28.57
N ASP A 74 -9.92 5.99 28.51
CA ASP A 74 -8.49 6.01 28.76
C ASP A 74 -7.76 6.51 27.50
N VAL A 75 -6.85 7.45 27.68
CA VAL A 75 -5.87 7.82 26.64
C VAL A 75 -4.66 6.93 26.82
N VAL A 76 -4.45 6.00 25.89
CA VAL A 76 -3.38 4.99 25.95
C VAL A 76 -2.10 5.44 25.25
N GLY A 77 -2.20 6.42 24.34
CA GLY A 77 -1.03 6.96 23.65
C GLY A 77 -1.34 8.25 22.90
N ARG A 78 -0.27 8.98 22.59
CA ARG A 78 -0.28 10.18 21.75
C ARG A 78 0.86 10.03 20.75
N ASP A 79 0.58 10.29 19.48
CA ASP A 79 1.57 10.27 18.42
C ASP A 79 2.50 11.50 18.45
N ARG A 80 3.72 11.36 17.94
CA ARG A 80 4.71 12.46 17.92
C ARG A 80 4.35 13.55 16.92
N GLU A 81 3.65 13.15 15.87
CA GLU A 81 3.10 13.98 14.80
C GLU A 81 1.91 14.83 15.26
N ARG A 82 1.33 14.53 16.44
CA ARG A 82 0.18 15.25 17.03
C ARG A 82 -1.07 15.22 16.16
N THR A 83 -1.30 14.11 15.47
CA THR A 83 -2.42 13.93 14.53
C THR A 83 -3.54 13.07 15.11
N HIS A 84 -3.28 12.29 16.16
CA HIS A 84 -4.31 11.46 16.80
C HIS A 84 -3.97 11.08 18.25
N LEU A 85 -5.00 10.62 18.97
CA LEU A 85 -4.84 10.01 20.29
C LEU A 85 -5.36 8.58 20.26
N LYS A 86 -4.51 7.65 20.68
CA LYS A 86 -4.87 6.24 20.89
C LYS A 86 -5.68 6.14 22.17
N VAL A 87 -6.90 5.61 22.09
CA VAL A 87 -7.81 5.54 23.24
C VAL A 87 -8.49 4.18 23.39
N ARG A 88 -8.88 3.84 24.62
CA ARG A 88 -9.75 2.68 24.88
C ARG A 88 -10.86 3.04 25.87
N GLY A 89 -11.99 2.35 25.77
CA GLY A 89 -13.06 2.48 26.76
C GLY A 89 -14.10 1.37 26.62
N THR A 90 -14.99 1.25 27.60
CA THR A 90 -16.10 0.31 27.47
C THR A 90 -17.13 0.81 26.45
N VAL A 91 -17.79 -0.11 25.76
CA VAL A 91 -18.84 0.20 24.76
C VAL A 91 -19.89 1.14 25.35
N ALA A 92 -20.29 0.96 26.61
CA ALA A 92 -21.22 1.86 27.29
C ALA A 92 -20.71 3.32 27.36
N ARG A 93 -19.42 3.52 27.64
CA ARG A 93 -18.80 4.85 27.73
C ARG A 93 -18.64 5.48 26.35
N VAL A 94 -18.24 4.68 25.37
CA VAL A 94 -18.09 5.12 23.97
C VAL A 94 -19.43 5.55 23.37
N ASN A 95 -20.47 4.72 23.52
CA ASN A 95 -21.84 5.03 23.08
C ASN A 95 -22.34 6.35 23.69
N SER A 96 -22.09 6.56 24.98
CA SER A 96 -22.46 7.80 25.69
C SER A 96 -21.67 9.02 25.20
N LEU A 97 -20.35 8.88 25.05
CA LEU A 97 -19.46 9.97 24.65
C LEU A 97 -19.78 10.48 23.24
N LEU A 98 -20.03 9.56 22.31
CA LEU A 98 -20.12 9.85 20.88
C LEU A 98 -21.56 9.83 20.35
N GLY A 99 -22.53 9.47 21.19
CA GLY A 99 -23.94 9.45 20.83
C GLY A 99 -24.27 8.40 19.76
N VAL A 100 -23.67 7.21 19.87
CA VAL A 100 -23.84 6.06 18.95
C VAL A 100 -24.31 4.82 19.73
N GLN A 101 -24.73 3.78 19.01
CA GLN A 101 -24.81 2.42 19.54
C GLN A 101 -23.95 1.50 18.68
N LEU A 102 -22.90 0.92 19.26
CA LEU A 102 -22.15 -0.16 18.60
C LEU A 102 -23.03 -1.42 18.48
N GLN A 103 -23.06 -1.98 17.28
CA GLN A 103 -23.79 -3.19 16.94
C GLN A 103 -22.82 -4.25 16.44
N ASP A 104 -23.02 -5.50 16.85
CA ASP A 104 -22.29 -6.66 16.36
C ASP A 104 -22.96 -7.19 15.09
N HIS A 105 -22.12 -7.53 14.13
CA HIS A 105 -22.48 -8.08 12.85
C HIS A 105 -21.66 -9.35 12.58
N LEU A 106 -22.23 -10.24 11.78
CA LEU A 106 -21.57 -11.44 11.27
C LEU A 106 -21.67 -11.44 9.76
N ASP A 107 -20.53 -11.44 9.07
CA ASP A 107 -20.44 -11.63 7.63
C ASP A 107 -19.98 -13.04 7.29
N ALA A 108 -20.49 -13.60 6.19
CA ALA A 108 -20.17 -14.95 5.76
C ALA A 108 -18.74 -15.07 5.21
N THR A 109 -18.19 -13.98 4.69
CA THR A 109 -16.84 -13.88 4.14
C THR A 109 -15.86 -13.34 5.18
N TYR A 110 -16.27 -12.38 6.00
CA TYR A 110 -15.34 -11.62 6.84
C TYR A 110 -15.44 -11.87 8.35
N GLY A 111 -16.35 -12.76 8.81
CA GLY A 111 -16.49 -13.07 10.23
C GLY A 111 -17.21 -11.99 11.03
N ALA A 112 -16.94 -11.92 12.34
CA ALA A 112 -17.64 -11.04 13.26
C ALA A 112 -16.96 -9.66 13.36
N TYR A 113 -17.77 -8.60 13.36
CA TYR A 113 -17.29 -7.21 13.52
C TYR A 113 -18.32 -6.36 14.26
N HIS A 114 -17.94 -5.15 14.67
CA HIS A 114 -18.88 -4.18 15.18
C HIS A 114 -18.81 -2.85 14.42
N ALA A 115 -19.95 -2.18 14.31
CA ALA A 115 -20.05 -0.87 13.68
C ALA A 115 -21.02 0.04 14.46
N PRO A 116 -20.79 1.37 14.47
CA PRO A 116 -21.74 2.29 15.08
C PRO A 116 -22.99 2.42 14.21
N ASP A 117 -24.16 2.42 14.85
CA ASP A 117 -25.47 2.56 14.16
C ASP A 117 -25.67 3.89 13.42
N ARG A 118 -24.78 4.87 13.66
CA ARG A 118 -24.78 6.20 13.06
C ARG A 118 -23.40 6.86 13.23
N ALA A 119 -23.17 7.95 12.50
CA ALA A 119 -21.95 8.73 12.61
C ALA A 119 -21.71 9.26 14.06
N PRO A 120 -20.50 9.08 14.62
CA PRO A 120 -20.08 9.64 15.90
C PRO A 120 -20.23 11.17 15.97
N ARG A 121 -20.63 11.70 17.13
CA ARG A 121 -20.81 13.14 17.34
C ARG A 121 -19.71 13.70 18.24
N ILE A 122 -18.93 14.64 17.69
CA ILE A 122 -17.98 15.43 18.47
C ILE A 122 -18.70 16.63 19.12
N PRO A 123 -18.59 16.81 20.45
CA PRO A 123 -19.13 17.98 21.15
C PRO A 123 -18.58 19.28 20.57
N SER A 124 -19.41 20.32 20.48
CA SER A 124 -19.03 21.61 19.88
C SER A 124 -17.76 22.21 20.50
N ALA A 125 -17.56 22.01 21.80
CA ALA A 125 -16.37 22.47 22.53
C ALA A 125 -15.05 21.83 22.09
N MET A 126 -15.10 20.70 21.37
CA MET A 126 -13.92 19.98 20.88
C MET A 126 -13.74 20.06 19.36
N ARG A 127 -14.69 20.63 18.61
CA ARG A 127 -14.65 20.67 17.13
C ARG A 127 -13.53 21.54 16.54
N ASP A 128 -12.89 22.36 17.35
CA ASP A 128 -11.71 23.14 16.97
C ASP A 128 -10.41 22.32 17.06
N ALA A 129 -10.41 21.21 17.80
CA ALA A 129 -9.25 20.34 18.00
C ALA A 129 -9.45 18.91 17.49
N VAL A 130 -10.68 18.40 17.41
CA VAL A 130 -10.98 17.03 16.99
C VAL A 130 -11.67 17.07 15.64
N GLU A 131 -11.08 16.39 14.66
CA GLU A 131 -11.66 16.21 13.32
C GLU A 131 -12.72 15.10 13.34
N GLY A 132 -12.43 13.99 14.02
CA GLY A 132 -13.36 12.88 14.13
C GLY A 132 -12.82 11.72 14.94
N VAL A 133 -13.45 10.55 14.75
CA VAL A 133 -13.09 9.30 15.42
C VAL A 133 -12.96 8.21 14.36
N ALA A 134 -11.87 7.43 14.43
CA ALA A 134 -11.61 6.28 13.56
C ALA A 134 -11.50 4.98 14.38
N GLY A 135 -11.71 3.82 13.76
CA GLY A 135 -11.56 2.51 14.40
C GLY A 135 -12.75 2.03 15.26
N LEU A 136 -13.89 2.74 15.26
CA LEU A 136 -15.13 2.28 15.90
C LEU A 136 -15.97 1.35 15.02
N ASP A 137 -15.77 1.47 13.71
CA ASP A 137 -16.29 0.54 12.72
C ASP A 137 -15.17 -0.42 12.37
N THR A 138 -15.29 -1.67 12.82
CA THR A 138 -14.33 -2.74 12.53
C THR A 138 -14.83 -3.64 11.42
N THR A 139 -15.81 -3.18 10.62
CA THR A 139 -16.20 -3.90 9.39
C THR A 139 -14.92 -4.18 8.62
N PRO A 140 -14.64 -5.45 8.25
CA PRO A 140 -13.50 -5.75 7.41
C PRO A 140 -13.72 -5.08 6.05
N GLN A 141 -13.06 -3.95 5.88
CA GLN A 141 -13.13 -3.14 4.67
C GLN A 141 -12.01 -3.51 3.70
N MET A 142 -10.92 -4.05 4.23
CA MET A 142 -9.75 -4.43 3.44
C MET A 142 -9.92 -5.84 2.92
N ARG A 143 -9.72 -6.02 1.62
CA ARG A 143 -9.72 -7.32 0.96
C ARG A 143 -8.30 -7.67 0.53
N PRO A 144 -7.88 -8.94 0.66
CA PRO A 144 -6.66 -9.41 0.00
C PRO A 144 -6.89 -9.31 -1.51
N MET A 145 -5.94 -8.70 -2.23
CA MET A 145 -5.98 -8.53 -3.68
C MET A 145 -5.23 -9.70 -4.34
N PHE A 146 -5.63 -10.91 -3.98
CA PHE A 146 -5.01 -12.15 -4.44
C PHE A 146 -6.06 -13.10 -5.04
N ARG A 147 -5.73 -13.74 -6.18
CA ARG A 147 -6.56 -14.77 -6.83
C ARG A 147 -5.75 -16.00 -7.26
N PRO A 148 -6.23 -17.24 -7.06
CA PRO A 148 -5.53 -18.45 -7.50
C PRO A 148 -5.62 -18.69 -9.03
N PRO A 149 -4.69 -19.47 -9.63
CA PRO A 149 -4.48 -19.57 -11.08
C PRO A 149 -5.43 -20.50 -11.84
N LEU A 150 -5.59 -20.22 -13.14
CA LEU A 150 -5.62 -21.21 -14.22
C LEU A 150 -4.32 -21.09 -15.04
N ALA A 151 -3.99 -22.00 -15.96
CA ALA A 151 -2.60 -22.32 -16.33
C ALA A 151 -2.09 -21.64 -17.63
N ASP A 152 -0.87 -21.06 -17.62
CA ASP A 152 0.07 -21.05 -18.77
C ASP A 152 1.55 -20.61 -18.46
N VAL A 153 1.94 -20.34 -17.20
CA VAL A 153 3.36 -20.28 -16.75
C VAL A 153 3.97 -21.68 -16.62
N PRO A 154 5.32 -21.84 -16.65
CA PRO A 154 5.97 -23.06 -16.19
C PRO A 154 5.27 -23.62 -14.94
N ILE A 155 4.96 -24.91 -14.98
CA ILE A 155 4.21 -25.61 -13.93
C ILE A 155 4.85 -25.27 -12.57
N GLY A 156 4.18 -24.43 -11.78
CA GLY A 156 4.66 -23.97 -10.48
C GLY A 156 4.96 -22.48 -10.29
N GLY A 157 4.69 -21.60 -11.26
CA GLY A 157 4.78 -20.13 -11.09
C GLY A 157 6.17 -19.54 -11.37
N LEU A 158 6.27 -18.21 -11.50
CA LEU A 158 7.53 -17.49 -11.67
C LEU A 158 8.43 -17.71 -10.45
N LYS A 159 9.59 -18.32 -10.68
CA LYS A 159 10.63 -18.54 -9.66
C LYS A 159 11.51 -17.29 -9.55
N PRO A 160 12.29 -17.14 -8.46
CA PRO A 160 13.23 -16.01 -8.31
C PRO A 160 14.19 -15.81 -9.48
N ASN A 161 14.58 -16.89 -10.17
CA ASN A 161 15.44 -16.80 -11.36
C ASN A 161 14.67 -16.33 -12.60
N ASP A 162 13.41 -16.75 -12.77
CA ASP A 162 12.56 -16.34 -13.89
C ASP A 162 12.26 -14.85 -13.78
N VAL A 163 11.88 -14.37 -12.59
CA VAL A 163 11.67 -12.94 -12.31
C VAL A 163 12.95 -12.15 -12.62
N ALA A 164 14.12 -12.69 -12.25
CA ALA A 164 15.37 -11.98 -12.46
C ALA A 164 15.82 -11.89 -13.92
N LEU A 165 15.42 -12.85 -14.75
CA LEU A 165 15.67 -12.83 -16.19
C LEU A 165 14.60 -12.02 -16.95
N ALA A 166 13.35 -12.07 -16.50
CA ALA A 166 12.24 -11.36 -17.12
C ALA A 166 12.32 -9.85 -16.94
N TYR A 167 12.80 -9.37 -15.78
CA TYR A 167 12.85 -7.93 -15.48
C TYR A 167 14.26 -7.38 -15.35
N ASP A 168 15.24 -8.05 -15.98
CA ASP A 168 16.66 -7.66 -16.00
C ASP A 168 17.24 -7.33 -14.61
N ILE A 169 16.99 -8.18 -13.62
CA ILE A 169 17.56 -8.04 -12.25
C ILE A 169 18.91 -8.77 -12.17
N ALA A 170 19.15 -9.76 -13.02
CA ALA A 170 20.37 -10.57 -13.00
C ALA A 170 21.68 -9.74 -13.01
N PRO A 171 21.81 -8.62 -13.75
CA PRO A 171 22.99 -7.77 -13.69
C PRO A 171 23.23 -7.15 -12.30
N LEU A 172 22.17 -6.69 -11.62
CA LEU A 172 22.27 -6.14 -10.27
C LEU A 172 22.73 -7.22 -9.27
N ARG A 173 22.16 -8.42 -9.35
CA ARG A 173 22.59 -9.57 -8.52
C ARG A 173 24.04 -9.97 -8.76
N ALA A 174 24.47 -9.97 -10.02
CA ALA A 174 25.87 -10.24 -10.37
C ALA A 174 26.83 -9.18 -9.81
N ALA A 175 26.35 -7.95 -9.57
CA ALA A 175 27.06 -6.89 -8.86
C ALA A 175 27.00 -7.01 -7.33
N GLY A 176 26.40 -8.08 -6.79
CA GLY A 176 26.26 -8.30 -5.35
C GLY A 176 25.09 -7.54 -4.72
N LEU A 177 24.11 -7.12 -5.53
CA LEU A 177 22.89 -6.47 -5.04
C LEU A 177 21.78 -7.50 -4.87
N ASP A 178 21.39 -7.73 -3.64
CA ASP A 178 20.37 -8.69 -3.24
C ASP A 178 19.40 -8.11 -2.19
N GLY A 179 19.51 -6.81 -1.87
CA GLY A 179 18.73 -6.14 -0.83
C GLY A 179 19.41 -6.11 0.53
N THR A 180 20.59 -6.72 0.70
CA THR A 180 21.32 -6.70 1.98
C THR A 180 21.50 -5.27 2.51
N GLY A 181 21.08 -5.06 3.76
CA GLY A 181 21.16 -3.78 4.46
C GLY A 181 20.04 -2.80 4.12
N GLN A 182 19.04 -3.23 3.36
CA GLN A 182 17.83 -2.46 3.06
C GLN A 182 16.64 -3.08 3.78
N THR A 183 15.69 -2.26 4.21
CA THR A 183 14.52 -2.72 4.95
C THR A 183 13.22 -2.29 4.29
N VAL A 184 12.30 -3.24 4.13
CA VAL A 184 10.93 -3.01 3.65
C VAL A 184 9.92 -3.28 4.75
N ALA A 185 8.94 -2.39 4.89
CA ALA A 185 7.75 -2.64 5.69
C ALA A 185 6.62 -3.19 4.80
N ILE A 186 5.96 -4.25 5.25
CA ILE A 186 4.71 -4.74 4.68
C ILE A 186 3.58 -4.28 5.61
N VAL A 187 2.48 -3.76 5.05
CA VAL A 187 1.26 -3.47 5.81
C VAL A 187 0.31 -4.66 5.69
N SER A 188 0.04 -5.34 6.80
CA SER A 188 -0.74 -6.58 6.82
C SER A 188 -1.95 -6.50 7.74
N PHE A 189 -3.07 -7.05 7.28
CA PHE A 189 -4.29 -7.22 8.09
C PHE A 189 -4.63 -8.68 8.41
N ASP A 190 -3.63 -9.55 8.31
CA ASP A 190 -3.63 -10.97 8.70
C ASP A 190 -2.19 -11.34 9.14
N THR A 191 -1.89 -12.61 9.34
CA THR A 191 -0.55 -13.10 9.74
C THR A 191 -0.12 -14.33 8.93
N PHE A 192 1.16 -14.67 9.03
CA PHE A 192 1.80 -15.81 8.38
C PHE A 192 2.40 -16.80 9.39
N LEU A 193 2.84 -17.97 8.91
CA LEU A 193 3.65 -18.91 9.70
C LEU A 193 5.12 -18.77 9.30
N GLU A 194 6.03 -18.66 10.26
CA GLU A 194 7.46 -18.58 9.99
C GLU A 194 7.98 -19.85 9.29
N SER A 195 7.29 -20.99 9.47
CA SER A 195 7.55 -22.23 8.76
C SER A 195 7.25 -22.16 7.27
N ASP A 196 6.30 -21.31 6.86
CA ASP A 196 5.92 -21.12 5.46
C ASP A 196 7.05 -20.37 4.73
N VAL A 197 7.56 -19.29 5.32
CA VAL A 197 8.73 -18.54 4.82
C VAL A 197 9.97 -19.46 4.71
N ALA A 198 10.23 -20.28 5.72
CA ALA A 198 11.35 -21.23 5.67
C ALA A 198 11.16 -22.29 4.56
N ALA A 199 9.92 -22.74 4.33
CA ALA A 199 9.61 -23.68 3.25
C ALA A 199 9.75 -23.02 1.88
N PHE A 200 9.36 -21.75 1.74
CA PHE A 200 9.60 -20.95 0.55
C PHE A 200 11.09 -20.85 0.23
N ASP A 201 11.92 -20.44 1.21
CA ASP A 201 13.38 -20.29 1.00
C ASP A 201 14.03 -21.58 0.47
N VAL A 202 13.64 -22.74 1.02
CA VAL A 202 14.10 -24.06 0.54
C VAL A 202 13.66 -24.33 -0.89
N GLN A 203 12.39 -24.05 -1.21
CA GLN A 203 11.82 -24.29 -2.54
C GLN A 203 12.38 -23.33 -3.60
N ALA A 204 12.65 -22.09 -3.21
CA ALA A 204 13.23 -21.03 -4.02
C ALA A 204 14.75 -21.15 -4.15
N GLY A 205 15.41 -21.94 -3.29
CA GLY A 205 16.86 -22.08 -3.29
C GLY A 205 17.59 -20.81 -2.85
N ILE A 206 16.97 -20.03 -1.96
CA ILE A 206 17.50 -18.77 -1.45
C ILE A 206 17.79 -18.88 0.06
N THR A 207 18.39 -17.84 0.61
CA THR A 207 18.53 -17.64 2.05
C THR A 207 18.40 -16.16 2.33
N GLY A 208 17.58 -15.80 3.31
CA GLY A 208 17.38 -14.43 3.72
C GLY A 208 17.28 -14.30 5.24
N PRO A 209 17.29 -13.07 5.79
CA PRO A 209 17.00 -12.85 7.20
C PRO A 209 15.59 -13.35 7.56
N PRO A 210 15.32 -13.66 8.84
CA PRO A 210 13.97 -13.95 9.30
C PRO A 210 13.08 -12.72 9.09
N VAL A 211 11.80 -12.95 8.76
CA VAL A 211 10.79 -11.88 8.71
C VAL A 211 10.39 -11.52 10.15
N GLU A 212 10.44 -10.24 10.49
CA GLU A 212 10.04 -9.73 11.81
C GLU A 212 8.57 -9.32 11.77
N LYS A 213 7.77 -9.83 12.71
CA LYS A 213 6.39 -9.37 12.92
C LYS A 213 6.37 -8.18 13.87
N VAL A 214 5.71 -7.11 13.46
CA VAL A 214 5.49 -5.90 14.27
C VAL A 214 3.98 -5.71 14.46
N PHE A 215 3.51 -5.89 15.69
CA PHE A 215 2.08 -5.82 15.98
C PHE A 215 1.62 -4.38 16.20
N VAL A 216 0.53 -4.00 15.55
CA VAL A 216 -0.10 -2.69 15.68
C VAL A 216 -1.56 -2.87 16.11
N PRO A 217 -1.97 -2.43 17.31
CA PRO A 217 -1.11 -1.98 18.42
C PRO A 217 -0.22 -3.11 18.98
N ASP A 218 0.78 -2.78 19.81
CA ASP A 218 1.76 -3.74 20.38
C ASP A 218 1.14 -4.95 21.12
N ASP A 219 -0.10 -4.80 21.62
CA ASP A 219 -0.83 -5.87 22.30
C ASP A 219 -1.82 -6.62 21.39
N TYR A 220 -1.77 -6.38 20.07
CA TYR A 220 -2.49 -7.17 19.09
C TYR A 220 -1.97 -8.61 19.11
N VAL A 221 -2.92 -9.54 19.17
CA VAL A 221 -2.65 -10.97 19.09
C VAL A 221 -3.19 -11.44 17.74
N PRO A 222 -2.32 -11.70 16.76
CA PRO A 222 -2.76 -12.07 15.43
C PRO A 222 -3.43 -13.44 15.44
N VAL A 223 -4.48 -13.57 14.62
CA VAL A 223 -5.16 -14.83 14.36
C VAL A 223 -5.13 -15.04 12.87
N ARG A 224 -4.50 -16.14 12.46
CA ARG A 224 -4.41 -16.51 11.05
C ARG A 224 -5.80 -16.70 10.45
N GLY A 225 -6.10 -15.91 9.43
CA GLY A 225 -7.34 -15.94 8.67
C GLY A 225 -7.12 -16.23 7.19
N GLU A 226 -8.15 -15.95 6.39
CA GLU A 226 -8.14 -16.15 4.94
C GLU A 226 -7.13 -15.24 4.21
N GLY A 227 -6.66 -14.16 4.85
CA GLY A 227 -5.62 -13.27 4.33
C GLY A 227 -4.20 -13.82 4.48
N THR A 228 -4.01 -14.99 5.09
CA THR A 228 -2.65 -15.56 5.26
C THR A 228 -1.93 -15.82 3.92
N GLY A 229 -2.67 -16.10 2.84
CA GLY A 229 -2.09 -16.24 1.50
C GLY A 229 -1.53 -14.93 0.95
N GLU A 230 -2.18 -13.81 1.26
CA GLU A 230 -1.77 -12.44 0.91
C GLU A 230 -0.44 -12.08 1.59
N VAL A 231 -0.38 -12.29 2.91
CA VAL A 231 0.83 -11.97 3.68
C VAL A 231 2.03 -12.79 3.20
N ASN A 232 1.84 -14.09 2.91
CA ASN A 232 2.91 -14.91 2.33
C ASN A 232 3.24 -14.51 0.89
N LEU A 233 2.26 -14.09 0.07
CA LEU A 233 2.53 -13.58 -1.28
C LEU A 233 3.47 -12.38 -1.24
N ASP A 234 3.17 -11.39 -0.40
CA ASP A 234 3.99 -10.19 -0.26
C ASP A 234 5.43 -10.53 0.13
N ILE A 235 5.58 -11.40 1.15
CA ILE A 235 6.88 -11.87 1.64
C ILE A 235 7.63 -12.64 0.54
N ASP A 236 7.00 -13.63 -0.08
CA ASP A 236 7.62 -14.52 -1.06
C ASP A 236 8.05 -13.75 -2.32
N VAL A 237 7.28 -12.75 -2.76
CA VAL A 237 7.64 -11.91 -3.89
C VAL A 237 8.84 -11.01 -3.56
N ILE A 238 8.84 -10.34 -2.40
CA ILE A 238 9.99 -9.54 -1.97
C ILE A 238 11.24 -10.41 -1.88
N ARG A 239 11.15 -11.59 -1.25
CA ARG A 239 12.27 -12.54 -1.15
C ARG A 239 12.70 -13.08 -2.51
N SER A 240 11.78 -13.20 -3.47
CA SER A 240 12.08 -13.58 -4.85
C SER A 240 12.90 -12.54 -5.60
N VAL A 241 12.80 -11.25 -5.24
CA VAL A 241 13.50 -10.14 -5.90
C VAL A 241 14.76 -9.73 -5.13
N ALA A 242 14.62 -9.50 -3.82
CA ALA A 242 15.65 -9.00 -2.91
C ALA A 242 15.79 -9.93 -1.68
N PRO A 243 16.36 -11.14 -1.85
CA PRO A 243 16.41 -12.17 -0.79
C PRO A 243 17.22 -11.76 0.45
N GLY A 244 18.14 -10.79 0.32
CA GLY A 244 18.95 -10.29 1.43
C GLY A 244 18.31 -9.16 2.23
N ALA A 245 17.15 -8.65 1.81
CA ALA A 245 16.47 -7.55 2.50
C ALA A 245 15.85 -7.95 3.84
N ASP A 246 15.87 -7.03 4.80
CA ASP A 246 15.13 -7.15 6.04
C ASP A 246 13.64 -6.84 5.78
N ILE A 247 12.76 -7.75 6.19
CA ILE A 247 11.31 -7.60 6.02
C ILE A 247 10.68 -7.41 7.40
N LEU A 248 10.02 -6.28 7.61
CA LEU A 248 9.21 -5.98 8.78
C LEU A 248 7.73 -6.05 8.38
N ASP A 249 7.02 -7.07 8.84
CA ASP A 249 5.59 -7.23 8.59
C ASP A 249 4.77 -6.57 9.70
N TYR A 250 4.17 -5.41 9.39
CA TYR A 250 3.36 -4.66 10.34
C TYR A 250 1.91 -5.17 10.30
N GLU A 251 1.57 -6.01 11.28
CA GLU A 251 0.29 -6.69 11.36
C GLU A 251 -0.70 -5.93 12.25
N ALA A 252 -1.93 -5.73 11.74
CA ALA A 252 -3.02 -5.08 12.46
C ALA A 252 -4.36 -5.83 12.28
N PRO A 253 -5.33 -5.67 13.19
CA PRO A 253 -6.70 -6.14 12.95
C PRO A 253 -7.29 -5.56 11.66
N ASN A 254 -7.89 -6.42 10.84
CA ASN A 254 -8.70 -5.95 9.70
C ASN A 254 -9.87 -5.09 10.21
N GLY A 255 -9.86 -3.81 9.82
CA GLY A 255 -10.78 -2.78 10.33
C GLY A 255 -10.09 -1.63 11.09
N GLN A 256 -8.79 -1.74 11.45
CA GLN A 256 -8.07 -0.64 12.10
C GLN A 256 -7.80 0.56 11.17
N GLY A 257 -7.76 0.33 9.85
CA GLY A 257 -7.37 1.34 8.86
C GLY A 257 -5.85 1.44 8.69
N PHE A 258 -5.39 2.20 7.69
CA PHE A 258 -3.96 2.28 7.35
C PHE A 258 -3.20 3.20 8.30
N ALA A 259 -3.81 4.29 8.77
CA ALA A 259 -3.12 5.33 9.50
C ALA A 259 -2.38 4.85 10.76
N PRO A 260 -2.95 4.00 11.64
CA PRO A 260 -2.22 3.53 12.81
C PRO A 260 -0.99 2.69 12.45
N VAL A 261 -1.09 1.88 11.38
CA VAL A 261 0.00 1.05 10.87
C VAL A 261 1.10 1.92 10.27
N MET A 262 0.71 2.89 9.42
CA MET A 262 1.64 3.84 8.84
C MET A 262 2.32 4.71 9.90
N SER A 263 1.61 5.11 10.96
CA SER A 263 2.21 5.83 12.08
C SER A 263 3.28 5.00 12.78
N ALA A 264 3.04 3.70 13.01
CA ALA A 264 4.05 2.80 13.58
C ALA A 264 5.26 2.63 12.65
N ILE A 265 5.03 2.47 11.34
CA ILE A 265 6.10 2.41 10.32
C ILE A 265 6.93 3.70 10.34
N LEU A 266 6.28 4.86 10.41
CA LEU A 266 6.96 6.14 10.43
C LEU A 266 7.74 6.40 11.73
N GLU A 267 7.38 5.76 12.83
CA GLU A 267 8.18 5.80 14.07
C GLU A 267 9.41 4.89 14.01
N ASP A 268 9.44 3.91 13.09
CA ASP A 268 10.54 2.99 12.89
C ASP A 268 11.55 3.52 11.85
N ALA A 269 12.69 4.02 12.35
CA ALA A 269 13.75 4.56 11.52
C ALA A 269 14.48 3.53 10.66
N ARG A 270 14.18 2.23 10.78
CA ARG A 270 14.74 1.17 9.94
C ARG A 270 14.13 1.16 8.54
N VAL A 271 12.87 1.57 8.39
CA VAL A 271 12.10 1.35 7.15
C VAL A 271 12.54 2.28 6.03
N ASP A 272 12.86 1.70 4.86
CA ASP A 272 13.25 2.44 3.66
C ASP A 272 12.11 2.56 2.64
N ILE A 273 11.31 1.50 2.51
CA ILE A 273 10.26 1.33 1.50
C ILE A 273 9.05 0.64 2.16
N VAL A 274 7.83 0.93 1.69
CA VAL A 274 6.61 0.26 2.15
C VAL A 274 5.90 -0.43 0.99
N SER A 275 5.40 -1.64 1.21
CA SER A 275 4.49 -2.37 0.32
C SER A 275 3.10 -2.48 0.95
N ILE A 276 2.05 -2.20 0.18
CA ILE A 276 0.65 -2.32 0.61
C ILE A 276 -0.14 -3.10 -0.44
N SER A 277 -0.57 -4.30 -0.08
CA SER A 277 -1.38 -5.17 -0.94
C SER A 277 -2.81 -5.33 -0.43
N TRP A 278 -3.28 -4.30 0.30
CA TRP A 278 -4.62 -4.23 0.88
C TRP A 278 -5.34 -2.97 0.40
N GLY A 279 -6.63 -3.12 0.12
CA GLY A 279 -7.43 -2.06 -0.48
C GLY A 279 -8.93 -2.24 -0.28
N ARG A 280 -9.66 -1.18 -0.65
CA ARG A 280 -11.11 -1.09 -0.62
C ARG A 280 -11.63 -0.16 -1.71
N CYS A 281 -12.95 -0.18 -1.92
CA CYS A 281 -13.65 0.68 -2.86
C CYS A 281 -13.37 2.17 -2.58
N GLU A 282 -12.88 2.93 -3.57
CA GLU A 282 -12.67 4.38 -3.40
C GLU A 282 -13.99 5.12 -3.09
N ALA A 283 -15.14 4.61 -3.55
CA ALA A 283 -16.43 5.25 -3.29
C ALA A 283 -16.97 5.02 -1.87
N ASP A 284 -16.28 4.22 -1.04
CA ASP A 284 -16.68 3.99 0.35
C ASP A 284 -16.64 5.30 1.16
N LYS A 285 -17.72 5.54 1.90
CA LYS A 285 -17.98 6.81 2.59
C LYS A 285 -17.34 6.82 3.98
N ASP A 286 -16.03 6.97 4.02
CA ASP A 286 -15.29 7.30 5.23
C ASP A 286 -14.30 8.47 5.00
N PRO A 287 -14.80 9.72 4.91
CA PRO A 287 -13.96 10.87 4.63
C PRO A 287 -12.98 11.19 5.77
N VAL A 288 -13.29 10.80 7.01
CA VAL A 288 -12.42 11.04 8.17
C VAL A 288 -11.28 10.03 8.18
N GLY A 289 -11.58 8.73 8.07
CA GLY A 289 -10.56 7.68 7.99
C GLY A 289 -9.63 7.90 6.81
N ARG A 290 -10.19 8.22 5.63
CA ARG A 290 -9.41 8.61 4.45
C ARG A 290 -8.48 9.79 4.71
N SER A 291 -9.00 10.88 5.29
CA SER A 291 -8.17 12.07 5.58
C SER A 291 -7.04 11.76 6.58
N PHE A 292 -7.26 10.82 7.49
CA PHE A 292 -6.26 10.41 8.47
C PHE A 292 -5.19 9.51 7.87
N ASP A 293 -5.59 8.53 7.04
CA ASP A 293 -4.68 7.72 6.25
C ASP A 293 -3.83 8.58 5.30
N ASP A 294 -4.46 9.48 4.52
CA ASP A 294 -3.77 10.40 3.59
C ASP A 294 -2.75 11.28 4.29
N LEU A 295 -3.03 11.71 5.53
CA LEU A 295 -2.06 12.47 6.32
C LEU A 295 -0.80 11.66 6.64
N GLN A 296 -0.93 10.36 6.88
CA GLN A 296 0.23 9.48 7.10
C GLN A 296 0.97 9.18 5.80
N PHE A 297 0.26 9.03 4.68
CA PHE A 297 0.88 8.88 3.36
C PHE A 297 1.65 10.14 2.95
N ASP A 298 1.06 11.32 3.15
CA ASP A 298 1.71 12.61 2.93
C ASP A 298 2.98 12.76 3.80
N LEU A 299 2.93 12.28 5.04
CA LEU A 299 4.08 12.30 5.93
C LEU A 299 5.18 11.35 5.47
N ALA A 300 4.86 10.14 5.01
CA ALA A 300 5.82 9.20 4.44
C ALA A 300 6.47 9.78 3.17
N PHE A 301 5.65 10.34 2.26
CA PHE A 301 6.12 11.07 1.09
C PHE A 301 7.06 12.20 1.49
N SER A 302 6.71 12.95 2.54
CA SER A 302 7.53 14.04 3.08
C SER A 302 8.80 13.60 3.80
N ARG A 303 9.02 12.29 3.99
CA ARG A 303 10.27 11.70 4.49
C ARG A 303 11.08 11.02 3.41
N GLY A 304 10.57 11.00 2.18
CA GLY A 304 11.19 10.29 1.07
C GLY A 304 11.04 8.77 1.19
N ILE A 305 10.06 8.28 1.95
CA ILE A 305 9.70 6.86 1.96
C ILE A 305 8.74 6.63 0.80
N SER A 306 9.13 5.78 -0.14
CA SER A 306 8.26 5.38 -1.23
C SER A 306 7.34 4.24 -0.79
N ILE A 307 6.06 4.39 -1.10
CA ILE A 307 5.02 3.40 -0.79
C ILE A 307 4.46 2.86 -2.11
N PHE A 308 4.62 1.56 -2.35
CA PHE A 308 4.05 0.85 -3.48
C PHE A 308 2.75 0.18 -3.03
N VAL A 309 1.67 0.47 -3.75
CA VAL A 309 0.34 -0.03 -3.38
C VAL A 309 -0.34 -0.69 -4.58
N ALA A 310 -0.89 -1.87 -4.36
CA ALA A 310 -1.67 -2.60 -5.36
C ALA A 310 -2.84 -1.73 -5.87
N SER A 311 -3.10 -1.76 -7.18
CA SER A 311 -4.11 -0.91 -7.82
C SER A 311 -5.53 -1.45 -7.75
N GLY A 312 -5.69 -2.74 -7.43
CA GLY A 312 -6.96 -3.44 -7.44
C GLY A 312 -6.94 -4.64 -8.38
N ASP A 313 -7.83 -5.59 -8.14
CA ASP A 313 -7.91 -6.86 -8.85
C ASP A 313 -9.22 -7.04 -9.63
N LEU A 314 -10.01 -5.97 -9.72
CA LEU A 314 -11.39 -5.98 -10.21
C LEU A 314 -11.54 -5.17 -11.51
N GLY A 315 -10.43 -4.98 -12.24
CA GLY A 315 -10.38 -4.10 -13.41
C GLY A 315 -10.69 -2.65 -13.01
N ALA A 316 -11.36 -1.91 -13.90
CA ALA A 316 -11.81 -0.55 -13.62
C ALA A 316 -12.97 -0.44 -12.60
N TYR A 317 -13.44 -1.57 -12.03
CA TYR A 317 -14.59 -1.65 -11.13
C TYR A 317 -14.16 -1.88 -9.67
N GLY A 318 -13.41 -0.95 -9.07
CA GLY A 318 -12.84 -1.10 -7.72
C GLY A 318 -13.84 -1.33 -6.57
N CYS A 319 -15.14 -1.14 -6.80
CA CYS A 319 -16.20 -1.47 -5.84
C CYS A 319 -16.84 -2.84 -6.04
N ASN A 320 -16.42 -3.59 -7.06
CA ASN A 320 -17.06 -4.82 -7.47
C ASN A 320 -16.70 -5.99 -6.53
N GLY A 321 -17.51 -6.24 -5.51
CA GLY A 321 -17.30 -7.40 -4.63
C GLY A 321 -17.79 -8.75 -5.16
N GLN A 322 -18.52 -8.80 -6.29
CA GLN A 322 -19.24 -10.01 -6.72
C GLN A 322 -19.39 -10.09 -8.25
N LEU A 323 -19.13 -11.27 -8.81
CA LEU A 323 -19.32 -11.53 -10.24
C LEU A 323 -20.80 -11.32 -10.64
N PHE A 324 -21.05 -10.50 -11.67
CA PHE A 324 -22.35 -10.22 -12.30
C PHE A 324 -23.44 -9.55 -11.42
N GLU A 325 -23.26 -9.46 -10.10
CA GLU A 325 -24.19 -8.82 -9.16
C GLU A 325 -23.56 -7.67 -8.33
N GLY A 326 -22.26 -7.39 -8.52
CA GLY A 326 -21.55 -6.36 -7.76
C GLY A 326 -21.70 -4.93 -8.29
N ASP A 327 -21.11 -3.97 -7.57
CA ASP A 327 -21.10 -2.56 -7.95
C ASP A 327 -20.14 -2.31 -9.12
N LEU A 328 -20.69 -2.25 -10.34
CA LEU A 328 -19.96 -1.99 -11.59
C LEU A 328 -19.68 -0.49 -11.82
N ARG A 329 -19.64 0.33 -10.77
CA ARG A 329 -19.17 1.71 -10.90
C ARG A 329 -17.70 1.70 -11.31
N ILE A 330 -17.39 2.47 -12.36
CA ILE A 330 -16.01 2.74 -12.74
C ILE A 330 -15.40 3.65 -11.69
N THR A 331 -14.47 3.12 -10.91
CA THR A 331 -13.79 3.83 -9.82
C THR A 331 -12.56 3.02 -9.44
N PRO A 332 -11.44 3.67 -9.12
CA PRO A 332 -10.25 2.96 -8.65
C PRO A 332 -10.41 2.44 -7.22
N ASP A 333 -9.43 1.66 -6.76
CA ASP A 333 -9.29 1.28 -5.35
C ASP A 333 -8.61 2.38 -4.53
N TYR A 334 -8.93 2.37 -3.25
CA TYR A 334 -8.27 3.11 -2.19
C TYR A 334 -7.44 2.12 -1.33
N PRO A 335 -6.18 2.44 -0.97
CA PRO A 335 -5.57 3.78 -1.03
C PRO A 335 -4.83 4.10 -2.33
N SER A 336 -4.84 3.20 -3.32
CA SER A 336 -4.07 3.33 -4.56
C SER A 336 -4.23 4.65 -5.32
N ALA A 337 -5.42 5.26 -5.23
CA ALA A 337 -5.70 6.56 -5.81
C ALA A 337 -5.00 7.76 -5.11
N SER A 338 -4.47 7.61 -3.89
CA SER A 338 -3.82 8.68 -3.14
C SER A 338 -2.53 9.14 -3.84
N PRO A 339 -2.33 10.44 -4.12
CA PRO A 339 -1.16 10.95 -4.84
C PRO A 339 0.17 10.78 -4.11
N SER A 340 0.15 10.50 -2.80
CA SER A 340 1.37 10.29 -2.02
C SER A 340 1.91 8.86 -2.12
N LEU A 341 1.19 7.99 -2.83
CA LEU A 341 1.53 6.58 -3.07
C LEU A 341 1.83 6.34 -4.55
N ILE A 342 2.53 5.24 -4.83
CA ILE A 342 2.79 4.75 -6.18
C ILE A 342 1.84 3.58 -6.43
N SER A 343 0.85 3.80 -7.29
CA SER A 343 -0.14 2.78 -7.65
C SER A 343 0.45 1.78 -8.62
N VAL A 344 0.33 0.49 -8.31
CA VAL A 344 0.93 -0.60 -9.08
C VAL A 344 -0.16 -1.47 -9.71
N GLY A 345 -0.27 -1.35 -11.03
CA GLY A 345 -1.07 -2.17 -11.92
C GLY A 345 -0.49 -3.55 -12.16
N GLY A 346 -1.19 -4.29 -13.02
CA GLY A 346 -0.96 -5.69 -13.26
C GLY A 346 -0.87 -6.04 -14.74
N THR A 347 0.07 -6.90 -15.07
CA THR A 347 0.25 -7.49 -16.39
C THR A 347 0.08 -9.02 -16.36
N PHE A 348 -0.32 -9.57 -17.50
CA PHE A 348 0.01 -10.93 -17.87
C PHE A 348 1.41 -10.92 -18.50
N LEU A 349 2.32 -11.74 -17.96
CA LEU A 349 3.68 -11.89 -18.49
C LEU A 349 3.85 -13.16 -19.32
N TRP A 350 4.34 -13.00 -20.55
CA TRP A 350 4.93 -14.11 -21.30
C TRP A 350 6.46 -14.10 -21.16
N VAL A 351 7.01 -15.26 -20.81
CA VAL A 351 8.46 -15.51 -20.79
C VAL A 351 8.86 -16.48 -21.91
N ARG A 352 10.13 -16.46 -22.28
CA ARG A 352 10.75 -17.47 -23.15
C ARG A 352 11.00 -18.76 -22.38
N GLU A 353 11.39 -19.82 -23.09
CA GLU A 353 11.72 -21.12 -22.50
C GLU A 353 12.84 -21.03 -21.42
N ASP A 354 13.74 -20.06 -21.55
CA ASP A 354 14.82 -19.80 -20.59
C ASP A 354 14.42 -18.88 -19.42
N GLY A 355 13.15 -18.46 -19.34
CA GLY A 355 12.64 -17.55 -18.33
C GLY A 355 12.86 -16.06 -18.62
N SER A 356 13.54 -15.71 -19.72
CA SER A 356 13.73 -14.30 -20.10
C SER A 356 12.46 -13.65 -20.66
N TYR A 357 12.43 -12.31 -20.61
CA TYR A 357 11.31 -11.52 -21.11
C TYR A 357 10.93 -11.86 -22.55
N PHE A 358 9.63 -12.05 -22.80
CA PHE A 358 9.12 -12.12 -24.16
C PHE A 358 8.20 -10.94 -24.50
N ALA A 359 7.10 -10.82 -23.77
CA ALA A 359 6.08 -9.80 -23.98
C ALA A 359 5.16 -9.72 -22.77
N GLU A 360 4.36 -8.65 -22.72
CA GLU A 360 3.34 -8.45 -21.69
C GLU A 360 2.07 -7.84 -22.29
N ALA A 361 0.96 -8.09 -21.61
CA ALA A 361 -0.32 -7.43 -21.84
C ALA A 361 -0.91 -7.01 -20.49
N ALA A 362 -1.76 -5.99 -20.48
CA ALA A 362 -2.52 -5.64 -19.29
C ALA A 362 -3.38 -6.82 -18.83
N TRP A 363 -3.40 -7.07 -17.52
CA TRP A 363 -4.14 -8.19 -16.95
C TRP A 363 -5.65 -7.91 -16.97
N GLU A 364 -6.40 -8.73 -17.71
CA GLU A 364 -7.86 -8.73 -17.64
C GLU A 364 -8.46 -10.13 -17.86
N GLY A 365 -9.47 -10.46 -17.04
CA GLY A 365 -10.27 -11.66 -17.13
C GLY A 365 -11.74 -11.32 -17.39
N ALA A 366 -12.11 -11.14 -18.66
CA ALA A 366 -13.45 -10.66 -19.05
C ALA A 366 -14.61 -11.48 -18.47
N PHE A 367 -14.50 -12.81 -18.44
CA PHE A 367 -15.54 -13.69 -17.91
C PHE A 367 -15.54 -13.81 -16.39
N SER A 368 -14.41 -13.49 -15.77
CA SER A 368 -14.17 -13.67 -14.35
C SER A 368 -14.11 -12.34 -13.61
N ALA A 369 -14.45 -11.24 -14.29
CA ALA A 369 -14.51 -9.85 -13.84
C ALA A 369 -13.35 -9.44 -12.92
N VAL A 370 -12.14 -9.89 -13.26
CA VAL A 370 -10.90 -9.44 -12.64
C VAL A 370 -10.01 -8.77 -13.64
N GLY A 371 -9.01 -8.09 -13.13
CA GLY A 371 -7.97 -7.48 -13.92
C GLY A 371 -7.27 -6.42 -13.09
N THR A 372 -6.23 -5.86 -13.67
CA THR A 372 -5.50 -4.73 -13.09
C THR A 372 -6.45 -3.59 -12.75
N GLY A 373 -6.34 -3.08 -11.52
CA GLY A 373 -7.07 -1.92 -11.08
C GLY A 373 -6.63 -0.68 -11.84
N GLY A 374 -7.55 0.23 -12.10
CA GLY A 374 -7.24 1.36 -12.95
C GLY A 374 -8.41 2.32 -13.15
N GLY A 375 -8.10 3.55 -13.52
CA GLY A 375 -9.10 4.57 -13.79
C GLY A 375 -8.78 5.93 -13.19
N ARG A 376 -9.82 6.72 -12.96
CA ARG A 376 -9.69 8.11 -12.55
C ARG A 376 -10.35 8.32 -11.20
N SER A 377 -9.62 8.89 -10.26
CA SER A 377 -10.09 9.13 -8.91
C SER A 377 -11.24 10.14 -8.87
N ALA A 378 -12.23 9.88 -8.02
CA ALA A 378 -13.28 10.86 -7.71
C ALA A 378 -12.89 11.82 -6.56
N ASN A 379 -11.84 11.50 -5.79
CA ASN A 379 -11.47 12.22 -4.56
C ASN A 379 -10.21 13.08 -4.71
N TYR A 380 -9.29 12.71 -5.60
CA TYR A 380 -7.97 13.32 -5.67
C TYR A 380 -7.78 14.13 -6.97
N PRO A 381 -7.42 15.43 -6.88
CA PRO A 381 -7.01 16.17 -8.06
C PRO A 381 -5.74 15.54 -8.63
N ARG A 382 -5.53 15.71 -9.94
CA ARG A 382 -4.30 15.26 -10.57
C ARG A 382 -3.10 16.02 -9.98
N PRO A 383 -2.09 15.32 -9.46
CA PRO A 383 -0.88 15.97 -8.97
C PRO A 383 -0.11 16.58 -10.13
N ALA A 384 0.60 17.69 -9.88
CA ALA A 384 1.28 18.46 -10.93
C ALA A 384 2.40 17.67 -11.65
N TRP A 385 2.94 16.64 -11.00
CA TRP A 385 3.97 15.76 -11.57
C TRP A 385 3.40 14.65 -12.46
N GLN A 386 2.10 14.35 -12.39
CA GLN A 386 1.47 13.35 -13.25
C GLN A 386 1.18 13.99 -14.61
N THR A 387 2.21 13.97 -15.47
CA THR A 387 2.22 14.51 -16.83
C THR A 387 2.98 13.58 -17.75
N GLY A 388 2.67 13.55 -19.04
CA GLY A 388 3.36 12.69 -19.99
C GLY A 388 2.48 12.26 -21.15
N LEU A 389 3.11 11.56 -22.10
CA LEU A 389 2.39 10.90 -23.20
C LEU A 389 1.36 9.93 -22.61
N GLY A 390 0.13 9.97 -23.13
CA GLY A 390 -0.98 9.15 -22.61
C GLY A 390 -1.70 9.77 -21.40
N VAL A 391 -0.96 10.37 -20.46
CA VAL A 391 -1.57 11.10 -19.33
C VAL A 391 -2.37 12.32 -19.84
N ASP A 392 -1.75 13.11 -20.72
CA ASP A 392 -2.26 14.41 -21.13
C ASP A 392 -3.30 14.34 -22.27
N ILE A 393 -3.68 13.14 -22.71
CA ILE A 393 -4.81 12.96 -23.65
C ILE A 393 -6.15 13.29 -22.98
N SER A 394 -6.17 13.36 -21.64
CA SER A 394 -7.32 13.79 -20.84
C SER A 394 -7.01 15.07 -20.03
N PRO A 395 -6.86 16.25 -20.68
CA PRO A 395 -6.52 17.48 -19.97
C PRO A 395 -7.55 17.80 -18.87
N GLY A 396 -7.07 18.05 -17.65
CA GLY A 396 -7.92 18.37 -16.51
C GLY A 396 -8.55 17.15 -15.83
N ALA A 397 -8.21 15.92 -16.25
CA ALA A 397 -8.55 14.72 -15.50
C ALA A 397 -8.01 14.78 -14.05
N PRO A 398 -8.72 14.18 -13.07
CA PRO A 398 -8.22 13.97 -11.72
C PRO A 398 -7.09 12.93 -11.71
N ARG A 399 -6.58 12.54 -10.53
CA ARG A 399 -5.52 11.53 -10.41
C ARG A 399 -5.91 10.26 -11.18
N GLN A 400 -5.03 9.83 -12.08
CA GLN A 400 -5.20 8.62 -12.90
C GLN A 400 -4.39 7.47 -12.32
N VAL A 401 -4.93 6.26 -12.18
CA VAL A 401 -4.23 5.05 -11.72
C VAL A 401 -4.26 3.95 -12.80
N PRO A 402 -3.29 3.03 -12.80
CA PRO A 402 -2.11 2.97 -11.92
C PRO A 402 -1.00 3.93 -12.37
N ASP A 403 0.12 4.02 -11.63
CA ASP A 403 1.32 4.77 -12.05
C ASP A 403 2.26 3.89 -12.87
N VAL A 404 2.44 2.64 -12.45
CA VAL A 404 3.30 1.62 -13.07
C VAL A 404 2.58 0.28 -13.01
N ALA A 405 3.13 -0.78 -13.61
CA ALA A 405 2.61 -2.13 -13.50
C ALA A 405 3.69 -3.18 -13.21
N GLY A 406 3.30 -4.38 -12.81
CA GLY A 406 4.17 -5.54 -12.69
C GLY A 406 3.38 -6.84 -12.95
N PRO A 407 4.01 -8.02 -12.81
CA PRO A 407 3.29 -9.29 -12.97
C PRO A 407 2.15 -9.37 -11.97
N ALA A 408 0.96 -9.68 -12.47
CA ALA A 408 -0.24 -9.80 -11.65
C ALA A 408 -1.13 -10.94 -12.08
N ASP A 409 -1.22 -11.28 -13.37
CA ASP A 409 -2.16 -12.35 -13.75
C ASP A 409 -1.76 -13.66 -13.02
N PRO A 410 -2.64 -14.29 -12.23
CA PRO A 410 -2.35 -15.57 -11.59
C PRO A 410 -1.92 -16.66 -12.58
N GLU A 411 -2.42 -16.62 -13.81
CA GLU A 411 -1.98 -17.51 -14.89
C GLU A 411 -0.51 -17.29 -15.27
N SER A 412 -0.03 -16.05 -15.06
CA SER A 412 1.34 -15.58 -15.18
C SER A 412 2.10 -15.42 -13.84
N GLY A 413 1.54 -15.94 -12.74
CA GLY A 413 1.86 -15.51 -11.37
C GLY A 413 3.14 -16.10 -10.77
N PHE A 414 3.45 -15.67 -9.54
CA PHE A 414 4.63 -16.05 -8.77
C PHE A 414 4.49 -17.42 -8.09
N MET A 415 5.60 -18.13 -8.01
CA MET A 415 5.73 -19.26 -7.10
C MET A 415 5.67 -18.74 -5.65
N THR A 416 4.84 -19.36 -4.82
CA THR A 416 4.73 -19.06 -3.39
C THR A 416 4.57 -20.34 -2.60
N VAL A 417 4.82 -20.30 -1.29
CA VAL A 417 4.67 -21.46 -0.41
C VAL A 417 4.03 -21.03 0.89
N TYR A 418 2.82 -21.52 1.16
CA TYR A 418 2.17 -21.29 2.44
C TYR A 418 1.23 -22.43 2.84
N THR A 419 0.88 -22.45 4.12
CA THR A 419 -0.11 -23.37 4.68
C THR A 419 -1.48 -22.69 4.64
N GLY A 420 -2.39 -23.15 3.77
CA GLY A 420 -3.76 -22.61 3.73
C GLY A 420 -4.55 -22.84 5.02
N ILE A 421 -5.67 -22.12 5.18
CA ILE A 421 -6.64 -22.43 6.24
C ILE A 421 -7.18 -23.84 6.02
N GLY A 422 -7.11 -24.68 7.05
CA GLY A 422 -7.48 -26.09 6.99
C GLY A 422 -6.40 -27.03 6.41
N GLU A 423 -5.27 -26.51 5.93
CA GLU A 423 -4.12 -27.32 5.53
C GLU A 423 -3.26 -27.68 6.76
N GLY A 424 -2.64 -28.87 6.73
CA GLY A 424 -1.79 -29.35 7.82
C GLY A 424 -0.29 -29.11 7.64
N ALA A 425 0.12 -28.60 6.47
CA ALA A 425 1.52 -28.37 6.10
C ALA A 425 1.60 -27.36 4.93
N PRO A 426 2.75 -26.68 4.74
CA PRO A 426 2.94 -25.77 3.63
C PRO A 426 2.86 -26.50 2.30
N SER A 427 2.31 -25.82 1.29
CA SER A 427 2.27 -26.34 -0.07
C SER A 427 2.61 -25.25 -1.09
N LEU A 428 3.21 -25.67 -2.20
CA LEU A 428 3.51 -24.78 -3.31
C LEU A 428 2.21 -24.30 -3.94
N LYS A 429 2.07 -22.98 -4.06
CA LYS A 429 0.99 -22.31 -4.76
C LYS A 429 1.57 -21.46 -5.88
N VAL A 430 0.70 -21.10 -6.83
CA VAL A 430 0.98 -20.03 -7.77
C VAL A 430 0.01 -18.92 -7.46
N GLN A 431 0.52 -17.70 -7.34
CA GLN A 431 -0.26 -16.56 -6.87
C GLN A 431 -0.01 -15.33 -7.75
N GLY A 432 -1.03 -14.48 -7.91
CA GLY A 432 -1.00 -13.25 -8.70
C GLY A 432 -1.77 -12.14 -8.00
N GLY A 433 -2.59 -11.40 -8.72
CA GLY A 433 -3.15 -10.13 -8.28
C GLY A 433 -2.14 -8.99 -8.37
N THR A 434 -2.64 -7.75 -8.35
CA THR A 434 -1.80 -6.57 -8.20
C THR A 434 -1.12 -6.52 -6.83
N SER A 435 -1.60 -7.33 -5.88
CA SER A 435 -0.88 -7.75 -4.68
C SER A 435 0.47 -8.37 -4.93
N ALA A 436 0.70 -9.03 -6.06
CA ALA A 436 2.04 -9.52 -6.40
C ALA A 436 2.90 -8.41 -7.02
N SER A 437 2.29 -7.42 -7.66
CA SER A 437 3.01 -6.36 -8.36
C SER A 437 3.58 -5.30 -7.41
N ALA A 438 2.84 -4.92 -6.36
CA ALA A 438 3.31 -3.98 -5.33
C ALA A 438 4.61 -4.44 -4.61
N PRO A 439 4.69 -5.65 -4.03
CA PRO A 439 5.90 -6.19 -3.43
C PRO A 439 7.01 -6.44 -4.46
N PHE A 440 6.68 -6.75 -5.72
CA PHE A 440 7.67 -6.83 -6.80
C PHE A 440 8.37 -5.48 -7.03
N TRP A 441 7.61 -4.38 -7.07
CA TRP A 441 8.17 -3.04 -7.19
C TRP A 441 8.95 -2.63 -5.93
N ALA A 442 8.42 -2.92 -4.74
CA ALA A 442 9.11 -2.65 -3.48
C ALA A 442 10.47 -3.39 -3.44
N GLY A 443 10.48 -4.69 -3.74
CA GLY A 443 11.68 -5.52 -3.81
C GLY A 443 12.70 -4.99 -4.84
N SER A 444 12.23 -4.62 -6.03
CA SER A 444 13.07 -4.04 -7.08
C SER A 444 13.74 -2.75 -6.60
N MET A 445 13.01 -1.88 -5.90
CA MET A 445 13.55 -0.62 -5.38
C MET A 445 14.50 -0.79 -4.19
N LEU A 446 14.44 -1.91 -3.44
CA LEU A 446 15.49 -2.24 -2.47
C LEU A 446 16.83 -2.46 -3.18
N LEU A 447 16.84 -3.12 -4.34
CA LEU A 447 18.05 -3.28 -5.15
C LEU A 447 18.58 -1.94 -5.67
N VAL A 448 17.68 -1.06 -6.14
CA VAL A 448 18.05 0.30 -6.59
C VAL A 448 18.62 1.12 -5.44
N ARG A 449 18.04 1.00 -4.24
CA ARG A 449 18.52 1.71 -3.06
C ARG A 449 19.91 1.22 -2.64
N GLN A 450 20.12 -0.09 -2.61
CA GLN A 450 21.43 -0.67 -2.32
C GLN A 450 22.49 -0.20 -3.35
N LEU A 451 22.11 -0.11 -4.64
CA LEU A 451 22.99 0.46 -5.68
C LEU A 451 23.29 1.94 -5.42
N ALA A 452 22.29 2.75 -5.08
CA ALA A 452 22.48 4.17 -4.76
C ALA A 452 23.46 4.35 -3.59
N GLU A 453 23.29 3.57 -2.51
CA GLU A 453 24.19 3.58 -1.35
C GLU A 453 25.61 3.15 -1.73
N GLN A 454 25.78 2.09 -2.53
CA GLN A 454 27.10 1.66 -3.03
C GLN A 454 27.79 2.74 -3.88
N GLN A 455 27.03 3.54 -4.61
CA GLN A 455 27.55 4.66 -5.42
C GLN A 455 27.68 5.97 -4.64
N GLY A 456 27.32 5.99 -3.36
CA GLY A 456 27.36 7.21 -2.53
C GLY A 456 26.32 8.25 -2.95
N VAL A 457 25.26 7.82 -3.63
CA VAL A 457 24.13 8.64 -4.05
C VAL A 457 23.06 8.53 -2.97
N GLY A 458 22.53 9.68 -2.51
CA GLY A 458 21.63 9.76 -1.36
C GLY A 458 20.32 8.94 -1.50
N PRO A 459 19.44 8.98 -0.49
CA PRO A 459 18.23 8.17 -0.47
C PRO A 459 17.34 8.44 -1.70
N LEU A 460 16.65 7.40 -2.16
CA LEU A 460 15.80 7.45 -3.36
C LEU A 460 14.76 8.57 -3.29
N GLY A 461 14.21 8.81 -2.10
CA GLY A 461 13.15 9.79 -1.90
C GLY A 461 11.79 9.26 -2.36
N ALA A 462 10.82 10.17 -2.50
CA ALA A 462 9.53 9.84 -3.05
C ALA A 462 9.63 9.65 -4.57
N LEU A 463 9.54 8.40 -5.03
CA LEU A 463 9.83 8.03 -6.42
C LEU A 463 8.76 8.43 -7.42
N GLY A 464 7.50 8.63 -7.00
CA GLY A 464 6.38 8.96 -7.90
C GLY A 464 6.70 10.03 -8.94
N PRO A 465 7.07 11.27 -8.54
CA PRO A 465 7.47 12.32 -9.48
C PRO A 465 8.66 11.94 -10.37
N LEU A 466 9.65 11.23 -9.82
CA LEU A 466 10.85 10.83 -10.56
C LEU A 466 10.53 9.81 -11.66
N LEU A 467 9.63 8.85 -11.40
CA LEU A 467 9.23 7.85 -12.40
C LEU A 467 8.62 8.51 -13.65
N TYR A 468 7.77 9.52 -13.47
CA TYR A 468 7.20 10.28 -14.61
C TYR A 468 8.25 11.12 -15.33
N GLN A 469 9.23 11.69 -14.60
CA GLN A 469 10.36 12.39 -15.23
C GLN A 469 11.21 11.44 -16.08
N LEU A 470 11.48 10.23 -15.58
CA LEU A 470 12.23 9.20 -16.30
C LEU A 470 11.47 8.69 -17.52
N ALA A 471 10.14 8.51 -17.41
CA ALA A 471 9.31 8.10 -18.53
C ALA A 471 9.23 9.18 -19.64
N ALA A 472 9.47 10.45 -19.31
CA ALA A 472 9.53 11.54 -20.28
C ALA A 472 10.88 11.63 -21.02
N LEU A 473 11.89 10.85 -20.62
CA LEU A 473 13.18 10.81 -21.31
C LEU A 473 13.05 10.17 -22.70
N PRO A 474 13.97 10.48 -23.64
CA PRO A 474 14.03 9.78 -24.92
C PRO A 474 14.17 8.26 -24.73
N PRO A 475 13.58 7.43 -25.60
CA PRO A 475 13.65 5.98 -25.48
C PRO A 475 15.10 5.45 -25.43
N THR A 476 15.35 4.51 -24.53
CA THR A 476 16.63 3.82 -24.35
C THR A 476 16.57 2.37 -24.86
N SER A 477 17.73 1.70 -24.95
CA SER A 477 17.82 0.27 -25.22
C SER A 477 18.85 -0.36 -24.27
N PRO A 478 18.42 -1.19 -23.30
CA PRO A 478 17.02 -1.53 -22.99
C PRO A 478 16.18 -0.31 -22.54
N PRO A 479 14.84 -0.36 -22.71
CA PRO A 479 13.96 0.72 -22.26
C PRO A 479 13.93 0.79 -20.73
N ILE A 480 13.63 1.96 -20.14
CA ILE A 480 13.44 2.08 -18.68
C ILE A 480 12.14 1.37 -18.25
N PHE A 481 11.08 1.52 -19.05
CA PHE A 481 9.81 0.87 -18.85
C PHE A 481 9.43 0.08 -20.11
N HIS A 482 8.95 -1.15 -19.94
CA HIS A 482 8.25 -1.87 -20.98
C HIS A 482 6.84 -1.28 -21.12
N ASP A 483 6.63 -0.56 -22.23
CA ASP A 483 5.34 0.06 -22.58
C ASP A 483 4.34 -1.04 -22.99
N ILE A 484 3.24 -1.16 -22.24
CA ILE A 484 2.24 -2.19 -22.45
C ILE A 484 1.14 -1.64 -23.35
N VAL A 485 0.99 -2.23 -24.54
CA VAL A 485 0.06 -1.72 -25.57
C VAL A 485 -1.02 -2.72 -25.97
N LEU A 486 -1.15 -3.80 -25.18
CA LEU A 486 -2.07 -4.92 -25.41
C LEU A 486 -2.91 -5.18 -24.16
N GLY A 487 -4.15 -5.61 -24.35
CA GLY A 487 -5.10 -5.87 -23.26
C GLY A 487 -5.76 -4.61 -22.72
N GLY A 488 -6.30 -4.71 -21.51
CA GLY A 488 -6.95 -3.61 -20.81
C GLY A 488 -7.23 -3.97 -19.36
N ASN A 489 -8.19 -3.26 -18.77
CA ASN A 489 -8.67 -3.48 -17.40
C ASN A 489 -10.19 -3.71 -17.35
N LEU A 490 -10.76 -4.39 -18.36
CA LEU A 490 -12.19 -4.58 -18.59
C LEU A 490 -12.96 -3.35 -19.13
N VAL A 491 -12.38 -2.15 -19.08
CA VAL A 491 -13.01 -0.91 -19.57
C VAL A 491 -12.07 -0.11 -20.45
N ASP A 492 -10.91 0.24 -19.92
CA ASP A 492 -9.88 0.99 -20.61
C ASP A 492 -8.88 0.02 -21.25
N ALA A 493 -8.52 0.29 -22.50
CA ALA A 493 -7.51 -0.48 -23.22
C ALA A 493 -6.11 0.11 -22.96
N ALA A 494 -5.12 -0.78 -22.89
CA ALA A 494 -3.71 -0.40 -22.84
C ALA A 494 -3.27 0.24 -24.18
N GLY A 495 -2.27 1.11 -24.16
CA GLY A 495 -1.85 1.84 -25.35
C GLY A 495 -0.57 2.65 -25.14
N PRO A 496 0.00 3.23 -26.21
CA PRO A 496 1.35 3.80 -26.15
C PRO A 496 1.53 4.88 -25.10
N GLY A 497 2.56 4.72 -24.26
CA GLY A 497 2.87 5.62 -23.16
C GLY A 497 2.06 5.29 -21.92
N TYR A 498 1.56 6.32 -21.24
CA TYR A 498 0.71 6.09 -20.06
C TYR A 498 -0.69 5.63 -20.46
N ASP A 499 -1.21 4.59 -19.80
CA ASP A 499 -2.62 4.21 -19.88
C ASP A 499 -3.24 3.88 -18.51
N LEU A 500 -4.57 3.73 -18.49
CA LEU A 500 -5.34 3.50 -17.27
C LEU A 500 -5.34 2.02 -16.83
N ALA A 501 -4.65 1.12 -17.54
CA ALA A 501 -4.56 -0.28 -17.16
C ALA A 501 -3.20 -0.59 -16.52
N THR A 502 -2.12 0.00 -17.04
CA THR A 502 -0.73 -0.33 -16.69
C THR A 502 0.15 0.87 -16.38
N GLY A 503 -0.41 2.08 -16.46
CA GLY A 503 0.33 3.30 -16.15
C GLY A 503 1.50 3.48 -17.12
N LEU A 504 2.69 3.73 -16.60
CA LEU A 504 3.93 3.85 -17.37
C LEU A 504 4.48 2.50 -17.89
N GLY A 505 3.87 1.38 -17.51
CA GLY A 505 4.32 0.04 -17.84
C GLY A 505 5.15 -0.63 -16.74
N THR A 506 5.83 -1.71 -17.08
CA THR A 506 6.65 -2.51 -16.15
C THR A 506 8.14 -2.12 -16.22
N PRO A 507 8.95 -2.34 -15.17
CA PRO A 507 10.33 -1.87 -15.17
C PRO A 507 11.29 -2.85 -15.85
N ASP A 508 12.21 -2.35 -16.67
CA ASP A 508 13.51 -3.00 -16.78
C ASP A 508 14.33 -2.56 -15.55
N VAL A 509 14.55 -3.47 -14.60
CA VAL A 509 15.01 -3.08 -13.26
C VAL A 509 16.43 -2.54 -13.29
N THR A 510 17.33 -3.09 -14.13
CA THR A 510 18.68 -2.56 -14.27
C THR A 510 18.70 -1.21 -14.98
N ALA A 511 17.94 -1.04 -16.06
CA ALA A 511 17.85 0.25 -16.76
C ALA A 511 17.26 1.33 -15.84
N LEU A 512 16.19 1.01 -15.11
CA LEU A 512 15.57 1.89 -14.14
C LEU A 512 16.52 2.22 -12.98
N ALA A 513 17.24 1.24 -12.43
CA ALA A 513 18.23 1.47 -11.38
C ALA A 513 19.28 2.49 -11.80
N ASN A 514 19.86 2.30 -12.98
CA ASN A 514 20.87 3.21 -13.53
C ASN A 514 20.29 4.60 -13.82
N ALA A 515 19.06 4.68 -14.31
CA ALA A 515 18.39 5.95 -14.58
C ALA A 515 18.10 6.73 -13.29
N ILE A 516 17.59 6.07 -12.24
CA ILE A 516 17.33 6.67 -10.93
C ILE A 516 18.65 7.15 -10.30
N VAL A 517 19.66 6.28 -10.20
CA VAL A 517 20.94 6.63 -9.59
C VAL A 517 21.65 7.74 -10.37
N GLY A 518 21.60 7.69 -11.70
CA GLY A 518 22.13 8.75 -12.56
C GLY A 518 21.43 10.10 -12.35
N ALA A 519 20.10 10.10 -12.24
CA ALA A 519 19.33 11.32 -11.97
C ALA A 519 19.65 11.91 -10.59
N LEU A 520 19.78 11.05 -9.57
CA LEU A 520 20.13 11.47 -8.22
C LEU A 520 21.58 11.97 -8.11
N ALA A 521 22.53 11.37 -8.84
CA ALA A 521 23.92 11.84 -8.90
C ALA A 521 24.07 13.18 -9.63
N ALA A 522 23.16 13.49 -10.54
CA ALA A 522 23.11 14.77 -11.27
C ALA A 522 22.37 15.87 -10.50
N ALA A 523 21.67 15.54 -9.42
CA ALA A 523 21.00 16.52 -8.58
C ALA A 523 22.06 17.38 -7.84
N PRO A 524 21.91 18.72 -7.86
CA PRO A 524 22.93 19.65 -7.34
C PRO A 524 23.13 19.62 -5.82
#